data_AF-A0A662HX26-F1
#
_entry.id   AF-A0A662HX26-F1
#
_cell.length_a   1.000
_cell.length_b   1.000
_cell.length_c   1.000
_cell.angle_alpha   90.00
_cell.angle_beta   90.00
_cell.angle_gamma   90.00
#
_symmetry.space_group_name_H-M   'P 1'
#
loop_
_entity.id
_entity.type
_entity.pdbx_description
1 polymer ?
#
loop_
_entity_poly.entity_id
_entity_poly.type
_entity_poly.pdbx_seq_one_letter_code
_entity_poly.pdbx_strand_id
1 'polypeptide(L)'
;MEHILSAFGFKNYEVELSTWDPEHPEEYMGSPEIWEHAQNSLAKALEKKNYEFEEMPGEAAFYGPKIDVKLVDSLGRKWQCTTIQVDFNLPEKFNITYIDKDGKEKRVVMIHRALLGSIERFFGILIEHHNGELPLWIAPVQVRVIPVSDKYLKYALAVYEKLSAAGVRAEIETTSTTLAYKIRQSEVERIPYVVVVGKREEENHTVSVRRRGKKGTETVSLEEFIDKIVEEGKIPL
;
A
#
# COMPACT_ATOMS: atom_id res chain seq x y z
N MET A 1 2.61 7.43 -8.97
CA MET A 1 1.56 6.40 -8.79
C MET A 1 2.19 5.03 -8.79
N GLU A 2 2.89 4.69 -9.87
CA GLU A 2 3.64 3.43 -10.05
C GLU A 2 4.43 3.00 -8.83
N HIS A 3 5.36 3.83 -8.33
CA HIS A 3 6.18 3.52 -7.15
C HIS A 3 5.36 3.09 -5.92
N ILE A 4 4.22 3.75 -5.68
CA ILE A 4 3.36 3.45 -4.52
C ILE A 4 2.65 2.11 -4.76
N LEU A 5 2.02 1.94 -5.93
CA LEU A 5 1.28 0.72 -6.25
C LEU A 5 2.19 -0.51 -6.28
N SER A 6 3.39 -0.37 -6.85
CA SER A 6 4.39 -1.42 -6.87
C SER A 6 4.86 -1.80 -5.47
N ALA A 7 4.96 -0.84 -4.54
CA ALA A 7 5.35 -1.11 -3.16
C ALA A 7 4.34 -1.99 -2.42
N PHE A 8 3.06 -1.93 -2.81
CA PHE A 8 1.99 -2.80 -2.32
C PHE A 8 1.84 -4.12 -3.09
N GLY A 9 2.65 -4.35 -4.13
CA GLY A 9 2.64 -5.58 -4.92
C GLY A 9 1.74 -5.55 -6.17
N PHE A 10 1.06 -4.43 -6.45
CA PHE A 10 0.27 -4.29 -7.67
C PHE A 10 1.18 -4.04 -8.87
N LYS A 11 1.25 -5.02 -9.77
CA LYS A 11 2.09 -4.96 -10.98
C LYS A 11 1.33 -4.53 -12.23
N ASN A 12 0.01 -4.77 -12.23
CA ASN A 12 -0.86 -4.55 -13.36
C ASN A 12 -1.94 -3.55 -12.98
N TYR A 13 -2.17 -2.58 -13.85
CA TYR A 13 -3.23 -1.61 -13.73
C TYR A 13 -3.66 -1.15 -15.11
N GLU A 14 -4.90 -0.72 -15.22
CA GLU A 14 -5.49 -0.15 -16.43
C GLU A 14 -5.79 1.31 -16.18
N VAL A 15 -5.61 2.12 -17.21
CA VAL A 15 -5.83 3.56 -17.15
C VAL A 15 -7.03 3.90 -18.01
N GLU A 16 -7.94 4.69 -17.46
CA GLU A 16 -9.13 5.16 -18.14
C GLU A 16 -9.15 6.69 -18.08
N LEU A 17 -9.50 7.33 -19.20
CA LEU A 17 -9.81 8.74 -19.27
C LEU A 17 -11.33 8.90 -19.29
N SER A 18 -11.91 9.22 -18.14
CA SER A 18 -13.33 9.48 -18.04
C SER A 18 -13.64 10.88 -18.52
N THR A 19 -14.51 10.96 -19.53
CA THR A 19 -14.92 12.18 -20.23
C THR A 19 -16.39 12.47 -19.96
N TRP A 20 -16.81 13.72 -20.16
CA TRP A 20 -18.25 14.06 -20.09
C TRP A 20 -19.03 13.39 -21.22
N ASP A 21 -20.34 13.30 -21.03
CA ASP A 21 -21.28 12.90 -22.07
C ASP A 21 -21.87 14.15 -22.77
N PRO A 22 -21.50 14.42 -24.04
CA PRO A 22 -22.04 15.54 -24.78
C PRO A 22 -23.55 15.42 -25.10
N GLU A 23 -24.12 14.22 -25.00
CA GLU A 23 -25.57 14.00 -25.21
C GLU A 23 -26.39 14.44 -23.99
N HIS A 24 -25.78 14.52 -22.81
CA HIS A 24 -26.40 14.92 -21.54
C HIS A 24 -25.62 16.05 -20.84
N PRO A 25 -25.41 17.21 -21.50
CA PRO A 25 -24.56 18.29 -20.98
C PRO A 25 -25.09 18.91 -19.68
N GLU A 26 -26.39 18.80 -19.39
CA GLU A 26 -27.03 19.30 -18.18
C GLU A 26 -26.55 18.60 -16.89
N GLU A 27 -25.96 17.41 -17.00
CA GLU A 27 -25.38 16.70 -15.87
C GLU A 27 -24.00 17.24 -15.46
N TYR A 28 -23.42 18.13 -16.29
CA TYR A 28 -22.07 18.63 -16.14
C TYR A 28 -22.04 20.15 -15.92
N MET A 29 -21.10 20.59 -15.09
CA MET A 29 -20.85 22.00 -14.81
C MET A 29 -19.81 22.58 -15.76
N GLY A 30 -20.03 23.83 -16.16
CA GLY A 30 -19.10 24.58 -17.01
C GLY A 30 -19.49 24.53 -18.47
N SER A 31 -18.69 25.17 -19.32
CA SER A 31 -18.96 25.22 -20.76
C SER A 31 -18.29 24.06 -21.51
N PRO A 32 -18.80 23.67 -22.69
CA PRO A 32 -18.18 22.64 -23.53
C PRO A 32 -16.68 22.91 -23.81
N GLU A 33 -16.29 24.18 -23.96
CA GLU A 33 -14.91 24.57 -24.22
C GLU A 33 -13.98 24.29 -23.03
N ILE A 34 -14.48 24.48 -21.80
CA ILE A 34 -13.74 24.15 -20.57
C ILE A 34 -13.53 22.63 -20.49
N TRP A 35 -14.58 21.86 -20.81
CA TRP A 35 -14.52 20.41 -20.84
C TRP A 35 -13.54 19.89 -21.88
N GLU A 36 -13.60 20.39 -23.10
CA GLU A 36 -12.67 20.04 -24.16
C GLU A 36 -11.22 20.39 -23.76
N HIS A 37 -11.00 21.55 -23.15
CA HIS A 37 -9.67 21.94 -22.67
C HIS A 37 -9.16 21.00 -21.56
N ALA A 38 -10.02 20.65 -20.60
CA ALA A 38 -9.71 19.78 -19.49
C ALA A 38 -9.35 18.35 -19.96
N GLN A 39 -10.17 17.79 -20.84
CA GLN A 39 -10.01 16.44 -21.39
C GLN A 39 -8.72 16.34 -22.20
N ASN A 40 -8.51 17.29 -23.11
CA ASN A 40 -7.29 17.34 -23.92
C ASN A 40 -6.04 17.51 -23.05
N SER A 41 -6.14 18.22 -21.92
CA SER A 41 -5.02 18.36 -20.99
C SER A 41 -4.66 17.05 -20.30
N LEU A 42 -5.67 16.26 -19.90
CA LEU A 42 -5.48 14.94 -19.31
C LEU A 42 -4.96 13.92 -20.34
N ALA A 43 -5.55 13.87 -21.53
CA ALA A 43 -5.10 13.01 -22.63
C ALA A 43 -3.62 13.26 -22.95
N LYS A 44 -3.22 14.53 -23.15
CA LYS A 44 -1.82 14.91 -23.37
C LYS A 44 -0.89 14.50 -22.22
N ALA A 45 -1.37 14.52 -20.99
CA ALA A 45 -0.59 14.09 -19.83
C ALA A 45 -0.35 12.57 -19.86
N LEU A 46 -1.37 11.78 -20.24
CA LEU A 46 -1.27 10.34 -20.43
C LEU A 46 -0.35 9.97 -21.60
N GLU A 47 -0.51 10.63 -22.75
CA GLU A 47 0.34 10.46 -23.94
C GLU A 47 1.80 10.79 -23.62
N LYS A 48 2.07 11.91 -22.95
CA LYS A 48 3.43 12.30 -22.54
C LYS A 48 4.09 11.28 -21.61
N LYS A 49 3.28 10.53 -20.86
CA LYS A 49 3.71 9.44 -19.99
C LYS A 49 3.75 8.08 -20.68
N ASN A 50 3.35 8.00 -21.95
CA ASN A 50 3.21 6.77 -22.72
C ASN A 50 2.30 5.73 -22.02
N TYR A 51 1.23 6.19 -21.36
CA TYR A 51 0.20 5.27 -20.89
C TYR A 51 -0.75 4.92 -22.02
N GLU A 52 -1.03 3.62 -22.19
CA GLU A 52 -2.21 3.18 -22.91
C GLU A 52 -3.43 3.44 -22.03
N PHE A 53 -4.47 4.04 -22.59
CA PHE A 53 -5.71 4.33 -21.88
C PHE A 53 -6.93 4.17 -22.77
N GLU A 54 -8.05 3.85 -22.12
CA GLU A 54 -9.38 3.79 -22.75
C GLU A 54 -10.16 5.06 -22.40
N GLU A 55 -10.79 5.69 -23.39
CA GLU A 55 -11.74 6.79 -23.12
C GLU A 55 -13.08 6.22 -22.68
N MET A 56 -13.62 6.79 -21.60
CA MET A 56 -14.87 6.37 -20.99
C MET A 56 -15.88 7.54 -20.97
N PRO A 57 -16.65 7.75 -22.06
CA PRO A 57 -17.67 8.78 -22.11
C PRO A 57 -18.75 8.58 -21.04
N GLY A 58 -19.15 9.68 -20.39
CA GLY A 58 -20.19 9.68 -19.36
C GLY A 58 -19.73 9.29 -17.96
N GLU A 59 -18.47 8.85 -17.80
CA GLU A 59 -17.94 8.40 -16.51
C GLU A 59 -17.23 9.52 -15.72
N ALA A 60 -17.16 10.74 -16.26
CA ALA A 60 -16.53 11.88 -15.60
C ALA A 60 -17.30 12.32 -14.33
N ALA A 61 -16.62 13.06 -13.46
CA ALA A 61 -17.34 13.74 -12.37
C ALA A 61 -18.10 14.94 -12.93
N PHE A 62 -19.22 15.35 -12.32
CA PHE A 62 -20.02 16.47 -12.82
C PHE A 62 -19.24 17.80 -12.98
N TYR A 63 -18.08 17.96 -12.34
CA TYR A 63 -17.26 19.19 -12.36
C TYR A 63 -15.97 19.08 -13.18
N GLY A 64 -15.67 17.93 -13.79
CA GLY A 64 -14.48 17.80 -14.64
C GLY A 64 -14.11 16.35 -15.00
N PRO A 65 -13.26 16.18 -16.02
CA PRO A 65 -12.78 14.88 -16.45
C PRO A 65 -11.73 14.35 -15.48
N LYS A 66 -11.50 13.03 -15.53
CA LYS A 66 -10.58 12.36 -14.62
C LYS A 66 -9.82 11.23 -15.30
N ILE A 67 -8.59 11.04 -14.84
CA ILE A 67 -7.82 9.83 -15.06
C ILE A 67 -8.15 8.89 -13.91
N ASP A 68 -8.74 7.74 -14.22
CA ASP A 68 -8.99 6.67 -13.28
C ASP A 68 -8.01 5.52 -13.53
N VAL A 69 -7.47 4.96 -12.45
CA VAL A 69 -6.57 3.80 -12.52
C VAL A 69 -7.16 2.66 -11.75
N LYS A 70 -7.45 1.60 -12.51
CA LYS A 70 -7.99 0.34 -12.03
C LYS A 70 -6.84 -0.60 -11.71
N LEU A 71 -6.68 -0.94 -10.44
CA LEU A 71 -5.74 -1.98 -10.00
C LEU A 71 -6.28 -3.33 -10.41
N VAL A 72 -5.42 -4.19 -10.95
CA VAL A 72 -5.76 -5.59 -11.19
C VAL A 72 -5.21 -6.41 -10.04
N ASP A 73 -6.09 -7.06 -9.28
CA ASP A 73 -5.68 -7.90 -8.17
C ASP A 73 -5.15 -9.27 -8.63
N SER A 74 -4.70 -10.10 -7.68
CA SER A 74 -4.12 -11.42 -7.98
C SER A 74 -5.12 -12.43 -8.54
N LEU A 75 -6.43 -12.12 -8.49
CA LEU A 75 -7.52 -12.89 -9.08
C LEU A 75 -7.99 -12.32 -10.43
N GLY A 76 -7.36 -11.25 -10.92
CA GLY A 76 -7.71 -10.58 -12.17
C GLY A 76 -8.91 -9.63 -12.07
N ARG A 77 -9.41 -9.34 -10.87
CA ARG A 77 -10.51 -8.37 -10.69
C ARG A 77 -9.96 -6.96 -10.75
N LYS A 78 -10.75 -6.05 -11.33
CA LYS A 78 -10.40 -4.65 -11.54
C LYS A 78 -11.02 -3.77 -10.44
N TRP A 79 -10.20 -2.95 -9.81
CA TRP A 79 -10.61 -2.08 -8.72
C TRP A 79 -10.14 -0.64 -8.96
N GLN A 80 -11.08 0.27 -9.19
CA GLN A 80 -10.75 1.70 -9.25
C GLN A 80 -10.28 2.18 -7.88
N CYS A 81 -9.03 2.67 -7.84
CA CYS A 81 -8.40 3.16 -6.60
C CYS A 81 -7.83 4.55 -6.80
N THR A 82 -6.92 4.72 -7.77
CA THR A 82 -6.31 6.02 -8.01
C THR A 82 -7.19 6.85 -8.93
N THR A 83 -7.39 8.13 -8.61
CA THR A 83 -8.08 9.09 -9.47
C THR A 83 -7.32 10.41 -9.47
N ILE A 84 -7.22 11.04 -10.64
CA ILE A 84 -6.66 12.39 -10.84
C ILE A 84 -7.66 13.18 -11.66
N GLN A 85 -8.26 14.20 -11.07
CA GLN A 85 -9.38 14.94 -11.67
C GLN A 85 -9.00 16.39 -11.79
N VAL A 86 -9.33 17.01 -12.93
CA VAL A 86 -9.03 18.42 -13.18
C VAL A 86 -10.33 19.20 -13.13
N ASP A 87 -10.38 20.14 -12.19
CA ASP A 87 -11.57 20.92 -11.85
C ASP A 87 -11.32 22.42 -12.10
N PHE A 88 -12.08 22.94 -13.05
CA PHE A 88 -12.11 24.36 -13.42
C PHE A 88 -13.30 25.10 -12.79
N ASN A 89 -14.27 24.35 -12.25
CA ASN A 89 -15.56 24.84 -11.80
C ASN A 89 -15.51 25.37 -10.36
N LEU A 90 -14.94 24.61 -9.42
CA LEU A 90 -14.86 25.07 -8.03
C LEU A 90 -13.99 26.32 -7.87
N PRO A 91 -12.81 26.46 -8.53
CA PRO A 91 -12.05 27.71 -8.51
C PRO A 91 -12.85 28.92 -8.96
N GLU A 92 -13.71 28.78 -9.98
CA GLU A 92 -14.61 29.84 -10.43
C GLU A 92 -15.67 30.17 -9.39
N LYS A 93 -16.36 29.16 -8.88
CA LYS A 93 -17.45 29.34 -7.91
C LYS A 93 -17.00 29.99 -6.60
N PHE A 94 -15.78 29.68 -6.16
CA PHE A 94 -15.20 30.23 -4.94
C PHE A 94 -14.32 31.47 -5.17
N ASN A 95 -14.26 31.97 -6.41
CA ASN A 95 -13.40 33.10 -6.81
C ASN A 95 -11.94 32.93 -6.35
N ILE A 96 -11.36 31.75 -6.59
CA ILE A 96 -9.99 31.43 -6.20
C ILE A 96 -9.03 31.90 -7.29
N THR A 97 -8.18 32.86 -6.92
CA THR A 97 -7.22 33.48 -7.83
C THR A 97 -5.83 33.58 -7.22
N TYR A 98 -4.83 33.81 -8.07
CA TYR A 98 -3.46 34.15 -7.68
C TYR A 98 -2.97 35.33 -8.52
N ILE A 99 -1.95 36.04 -8.04
CA ILE A 99 -1.29 37.11 -8.79
C ILE A 99 -0.15 36.50 -9.61
N ASP A 100 -0.20 36.66 -10.92
CA ASP A 100 0.85 36.19 -11.81
C ASP A 100 2.09 37.11 -11.80
N LYS A 101 3.13 36.71 -12.56
CA LYS A 101 4.38 37.45 -12.68
C LYS A 101 4.22 38.88 -13.24
N ASP A 102 3.11 39.17 -13.92
CA ASP A 102 2.81 40.46 -14.53
C ASP A 102 1.91 41.32 -13.61
N GLY A 103 1.67 40.86 -12.38
CA GLY A 103 0.82 41.55 -11.40
C GLY A 103 -0.67 41.40 -11.67
N LYS A 104 -1.06 40.48 -12.57
CA LYS A 104 -2.46 40.29 -12.95
C LYS A 104 -3.09 39.15 -12.17
N GLU A 105 -4.35 39.35 -11.81
CA GLU A 105 -5.14 38.30 -11.19
C GLU A 105 -5.46 37.21 -12.22
N LYS A 106 -5.14 35.97 -11.87
CA LYS A 106 -5.35 34.77 -12.68
C LYS A 106 -6.09 33.72 -11.88
N ARG A 107 -6.99 33.00 -12.54
CA ARG A 107 -7.73 31.90 -11.93
C ARG A 107 -6.84 30.67 -11.78
N VAL A 108 -7.00 29.95 -10.69
CA VAL A 108 -6.31 28.67 -10.47
C VAL A 108 -7.08 27.53 -11.13
N VAL A 109 -6.38 26.42 -11.39
CA VAL A 109 -6.97 25.13 -11.73
C VAL A 109 -6.79 24.21 -10.52
N MET A 110 -7.86 23.52 -10.12
CA MET A 110 -7.82 22.59 -8.99
C MET A 110 -7.59 21.16 -9.50
N ILE A 111 -6.67 20.45 -8.87
CA ILE A 111 -6.43 19.03 -9.15
C ILE A 111 -6.81 18.22 -7.92
N HIS A 112 -7.87 17.42 -8.05
CA HIS A 112 -8.28 16.46 -7.03
C HIS A 112 -7.52 15.16 -7.26
N ARG A 113 -6.91 14.61 -6.22
CA ARG A 113 -6.22 13.32 -6.33
C ARG A 113 -6.43 12.45 -5.12
N ALA A 114 -6.69 11.17 -5.37
CA ALA A 114 -6.61 10.12 -4.36
C ALA A 114 -5.73 9.02 -4.94
N LEU A 115 -4.64 8.65 -4.24
CA LEU A 115 -3.68 7.66 -4.75
C LEU A 115 -4.10 6.22 -4.42
N LEU A 116 -4.57 6.00 -3.19
CA LEU A 116 -5.04 4.69 -2.72
C LEU A 116 -6.57 4.56 -2.76
N GLY A 117 -7.29 5.66 -3.02
CA GLY A 117 -8.72 5.75 -2.81
C GLY A 117 -9.06 5.79 -1.31
N SER A 118 -10.21 5.21 -0.93
CA SER A 118 -10.56 4.98 0.48
C SER A 118 -9.61 3.94 1.09
N ILE A 119 -9.14 4.21 2.30
CA ILE A 119 -8.24 3.32 3.02
C ILE A 119 -8.92 1.98 3.32
N GLU A 120 -10.20 2.00 3.70
CA GLU A 120 -11.00 0.81 3.97
C GLU A 120 -11.08 -0.10 2.74
N ARG A 121 -11.42 0.48 1.58
CA ARG A 121 -11.48 -0.27 0.31
C ARG A 121 -10.10 -0.80 -0.08
N PHE A 122 -9.07 0.03 0.06
CA PHE A 122 -7.71 -0.34 -0.30
C PHE A 122 -7.20 -1.52 0.54
N PHE A 123 -7.44 -1.52 1.85
CA PHE A 123 -7.08 -2.66 2.71
C PHE A 123 -7.87 -3.92 2.36
N GLY A 124 -9.17 -3.79 2.04
CA GLY A 124 -9.96 -4.92 1.55
C GLY A 124 -9.33 -5.57 0.30
N ILE A 125 -9.00 -4.75 -0.69
CA ILE A 125 -8.33 -5.21 -1.92
C ILE A 125 -6.96 -5.80 -1.60
N LEU A 126 -6.18 -5.15 -0.73
CA LEU A 126 -4.83 -5.59 -0.38
C LEU A 126 -4.82 -6.96 0.31
N ILE A 127 -5.75 -7.19 1.23
CA ILE A 127 -5.92 -8.46 1.92
C ILE A 127 -6.27 -9.56 0.91
N GLU A 128 -7.21 -9.32 0.01
CA GLU A 128 -7.57 -10.30 -1.02
C GLU A 128 -6.42 -10.54 -2.01
N HIS A 129 -5.72 -9.46 -2.43
CA HIS A 129 -4.59 -9.52 -3.35
C HIS A 129 -3.45 -10.39 -2.82
N HIS A 130 -3.08 -10.22 -1.54
CA HIS A 130 -2.05 -11.02 -0.89
C HIS A 130 -2.57 -12.32 -0.29
N ASN A 131 -3.88 -12.61 -0.40
CA ASN A 131 -4.53 -13.67 0.34
C ASN A 131 -4.22 -13.55 1.86
N GLY A 132 -4.06 -12.35 2.41
CA GLY A 132 -3.64 -12.12 3.80
C GLY A 132 -2.15 -12.33 4.10
N GLU A 133 -1.31 -12.71 3.13
CA GLU A 133 0.14 -12.84 3.26
C GLU A 133 0.84 -11.49 3.04
N LEU A 134 0.57 -10.54 3.93
CA LEU A 134 1.03 -9.17 3.76
C LEU A 134 2.57 -9.06 3.67
N PRO A 135 3.09 -8.13 2.85
CA PRO A 135 4.51 -7.79 2.85
C PRO A 135 5.01 -7.43 4.26
N LEU A 136 6.27 -7.75 4.56
CA LEU A 136 6.86 -7.56 5.89
C LEU A 136 6.63 -6.14 6.43
N TRP A 137 6.83 -5.12 5.61
CA TRP A 137 6.74 -3.72 6.03
C TRP A 137 5.32 -3.31 6.49
N ILE A 138 4.27 -3.98 6.03
CA ILE A 138 2.86 -3.71 6.41
C ILE A 138 2.20 -4.82 7.24
N ALA A 139 2.87 -5.96 7.43
CA ALA A 139 2.34 -7.03 8.28
C ALA A 139 2.08 -6.52 9.72
N PRO A 140 0.91 -6.77 10.32
CA PRO A 140 0.57 -6.26 11.65
C PRO A 140 1.53 -6.78 12.71
N VAL A 141 1.88 -8.07 12.60
CA VAL A 141 2.93 -8.73 13.38
C VAL A 141 3.96 -9.25 12.39
N GLN A 142 5.18 -8.74 12.48
CA GLN A 142 6.29 -9.07 11.60
C GLN A 142 7.04 -10.32 12.09
N VAL A 143 7.23 -10.42 13.41
CA VAL A 143 7.99 -11.49 14.06
C VAL A 143 7.22 -12.05 15.25
N ARG A 144 7.09 -13.36 15.34
CA ARG A 144 6.62 -14.03 16.56
C ARG A 144 7.76 -14.80 17.22
N VAL A 145 8.03 -14.49 18.49
CA VAL A 145 9.06 -15.10 19.31
C VAL A 145 8.45 -16.21 20.17
N ILE A 146 8.98 -17.42 20.06
CA ILE A 146 8.46 -18.62 20.70
C ILE A 146 9.55 -19.27 21.57
N PRO A 147 9.47 -19.21 22.91
CA PRO A 147 10.34 -20.00 23.76
C PRO A 147 9.96 -21.50 23.68
N VAL A 148 10.95 -22.39 23.63
CA VAL A 148 10.69 -23.85 23.63
C VAL A 148 10.11 -24.36 24.95
N SER A 149 10.29 -23.60 26.03
CA SER A 149 9.70 -23.82 27.36
C SER A 149 9.79 -22.55 28.21
N ASP A 150 9.02 -22.48 29.30
CA ASP A 150 9.00 -21.33 30.22
C ASP A 150 10.38 -20.97 30.80
N LYS A 151 11.31 -21.94 30.87
CA LYS A 151 12.69 -21.73 31.30
C LYS A 151 13.42 -20.67 30.45
N TYR A 152 13.06 -20.53 29.17
CA TYR A 152 13.71 -19.62 28.23
C TYR A 152 12.89 -18.34 27.99
N LEU A 153 11.85 -18.09 28.81
CA LEU A 153 11.00 -16.91 28.67
C LEU A 153 11.79 -15.61 28.85
N LYS A 154 12.77 -15.59 29.75
CA LYS A 154 13.64 -14.42 29.98
C LYS A 154 14.43 -14.06 28.71
N TYR A 155 14.98 -15.05 28.01
CA TYR A 155 15.69 -14.82 26.76
C TYR A 155 14.74 -14.43 25.61
N ALA A 156 13.55 -15.05 25.53
CA ALA A 156 12.52 -14.64 24.57
C ALA A 156 12.09 -13.17 24.76
N LEU A 157 11.95 -12.72 26.01
CA LEU A 157 11.64 -11.33 26.33
C LEU A 157 12.76 -10.39 25.89
N ALA A 158 14.02 -10.73 26.14
CA ALA A 158 15.17 -9.95 25.68
C ALA A 158 15.25 -9.85 24.15
N VAL A 159 14.94 -10.94 23.43
CA VAL A 159 14.84 -10.94 21.95
C VAL A 159 13.72 -10.00 21.48
N TYR A 160 12.53 -10.10 22.09
CA TYR A 160 11.40 -9.22 21.79
C TYR A 160 11.73 -7.74 22.04
N GLU A 161 12.34 -7.42 23.18
CA GLU A 161 12.71 -6.04 23.53
C GLU A 161 13.70 -5.46 22.52
N LYS A 162 14.70 -6.23 22.11
CA LYS A 162 15.66 -5.81 21.07
C LYS A 162 15.00 -5.60 19.71
N LEU A 163 14.09 -6.48 19.30
CA LEU A 163 13.30 -6.32 18.07
C LEU A 163 12.42 -5.06 18.14
N SER A 164 11.72 -4.86 19.24
CA SER A 164 10.84 -3.71 19.46
C SER A 164 11.62 -2.40 19.45
N ALA A 165 12.79 -2.36 20.11
CA ALA A 165 13.69 -1.21 20.12
C ALA A 165 14.22 -0.86 18.71
N ALA A 166 14.32 -1.85 17.81
CA ALA A 166 14.68 -1.65 16.41
C ALA A 166 13.49 -1.27 15.50
N GLY A 167 12.29 -1.07 16.06
CA GLY A 167 11.09 -0.71 15.32
C GLY A 167 10.36 -1.89 14.68
N VAL A 168 10.73 -3.14 15.01
CA VAL A 168 10.09 -4.34 14.51
C VAL A 168 8.83 -4.64 15.33
N ARG A 169 7.69 -4.84 14.65
CA ARG A 169 6.43 -5.26 15.29
C ARG A 169 6.49 -6.73 15.64
N ALA A 170 6.98 -7.04 16.84
CA ALA A 170 7.10 -8.40 17.34
C ALA A 170 6.02 -8.75 18.37
N GLU A 171 5.80 -10.05 18.59
CA GLU A 171 4.99 -10.60 19.69
C GLU A 171 5.69 -11.80 20.33
N ILE A 172 5.42 -12.08 21.61
CA ILE A 172 5.89 -13.28 22.30
C ILE A 172 4.72 -14.26 22.46
N GLU A 173 4.94 -15.53 22.12
CA GLU A 173 3.95 -16.60 22.21
C GLU A 173 4.20 -17.50 23.44
N THR A 174 3.54 -17.18 24.54
CA THR A 174 3.74 -17.79 25.85
C THR A 174 2.64 -18.77 26.27
N THR A 175 1.70 -19.14 25.39
CA THR A 175 0.62 -20.07 25.77
C THR A 175 1.18 -21.43 26.21
N SER A 176 0.47 -22.11 27.12
CA SER A 176 0.86 -23.46 27.58
C SER A 176 0.47 -24.57 26.58
N THR A 177 0.84 -24.38 25.31
CA THR A 177 0.60 -25.32 24.20
C THR A 177 1.93 -25.87 23.66
N THR A 178 1.88 -26.92 22.84
CA THR A 178 3.10 -27.54 22.29
C THR A 178 3.80 -26.57 21.32
N LEU A 179 5.13 -26.63 21.24
CA LEU A 179 5.91 -25.83 20.29
C LEU A 179 5.42 -26.00 18.84
N ALA A 180 5.11 -27.23 18.44
CA ALA A 180 4.58 -27.53 17.11
C ALA A 180 3.24 -26.82 16.86
N TYR A 181 2.35 -26.76 17.87
CA TYR A 181 1.09 -26.04 17.77
C TYR A 181 1.32 -24.54 17.59
N LYS A 182 2.20 -23.93 18.40
CA LYS A 182 2.53 -22.49 18.32
C LYS A 182 3.11 -22.10 16.96
N ILE A 183 4.01 -22.91 16.41
CA ILE A 183 4.57 -22.70 15.06
C ILE A 183 3.46 -22.78 14.02
N ARG A 184 2.61 -23.83 14.07
CA ARG A 184 1.49 -23.99 13.13
C ARG A 184 0.50 -22.83 13.22
N GLN A 185 0.17 -22.37 14.42
CA GLN A 185 -0.72 -21.23 14.62
C GLN A 185 -0.14 -19.95 13.99
N SER A 186 1.17 -19.73 14.14
CA SER A 186 1.86 -18.60 13.51
C SER A 186 1.82 -18.66 11.98
N GLU A 187 1.90 -19.87 11.40
CA GLU A 187 1.76 -20.06 9.95
C GLU A 187 0.33 -19.78 9.47
N VAL A 188 -0.69 -20.20 10.24
CA VAL A 188 -2.12 -19.94 9.99
C VAL A 188 -2.44 -18.45 10.05
N GLU A 189 -1.87 -17.74 11.03
CA GLU A 189 -1.99 -16.28 11.18
C GLU A 189 -1.11 -15.49 10.21
N ARG A 190 -0.36 -16.19 9.34
CA ARG A 190 0.46 -15.63 8.26
C ARG A 190 1.56 -14.69 8.75
N ILE A 191 2.10 -14.95 9.93
CA ILE A 191 3.24 -14.19 10.46
C ILE A 191 4.46 -14.37 9.54
N PRO A 192 5.11 -13.30 9.05
CA PRO A 192 6.25 -13.40 8.13
C PRO A 192 7.43 -14.19 8.69
N TYR A 193 7.76 -13.96 9.97
CA TYR A 193 8.87 -14.60 10.67
C TYR A 193 8.45 -15.22 12.00
N VAL A 194 8.84 -16.47 12.19
CA VAL A 194 8.73 -17.17 13.47
C VAL A 194 10.14 -17.43 13.99
N VAL A 195 10.41 -16.95 15.20
CA VAL A 195 11.69 -17.09 15.89
C VAL A 195 11.50 -18.04 17.07
N VAL A 196 12.27 -19.12 17.11
CA VAL A 196 12.26 -20.08 18.21
C VAL A 196 13.53 -19.90 19.03
N VAL A 197 13.38 -19.91 20.36
CA VAL A 197 14.51 -19.79 21.28
C VAL A 197 14.46 -20.86 22.37
N GLY A 198 15.59 -21.55 22.58
CA GLY A 198 15.79 -22.48 23.67
C GLY A 198 17.18 -22.38 24.27
N LYS A 199 17.64 -23.48 24.87
CA LYS A 199 18.93 -23.54 25.58
C LYS A 199 20.09 -23.07 24.71
N ARG A 200 20.19 -23.62 23.51
CA ARG A 200 21.29 -23.35 22.59
C ARG A 200 21.27 -21.90 22.13
N GLU A 201 20.09 -21.35 21.85
CA GLU A 201 19.91 -19.96 21.45
C GLU A 201 20.29 -19.00 22.58
N GLU A 202 19.87 -19.28 23.81
CA GLU A 202 20.22 -18.47 24.98
C GLU A 202 21.73 -18.49 25.26
N GLU A 203 22.35 -19.67 25.25
CA GLU A 203 23.79 -19.84 25.52
C GLU A 203 24.68 -19.16 24.48
N ASN A 204 24.23 -19.08 23.22
CA ASN A 204 25.02 -18.53 22.12
C ASN A 204 24.56 -17.15 21.65
N HIS A 205 23.56 -16.54 22.31
CA HIS A 205 22.93 -15.29 21.87
C HIS A 205 22.44 -15.33 20.40
N THR A 206 21.86 -16.45 20.00
CA THR A 206 21.32 -16.69 18.65
C THR A 206 19.81 -16.82 18.66
N VAL A 207 19.22 -16.92 17.47
CA VAL A 207 17.79 -17.18 17.25
C VAL A 207 17.62 -18.20 16.14
N SER A 208 16.67 -19.13 16.30
CA SER A 208 16.29 -20.08 15.24
C SER A 208 15.12 -19.52 14.44
N VAL A 209 15.41 -19.05 13.23
CA VAL A 209 14.50 -18.27 12.37
C VAL A 209 13.82 -19.17 11.34
N ARG A 210 12.50 -19.04 11.24
CA ARG A 210 11.66 -19.65 10.21
C ARG A 210 10.96 -18.54 9.44
N ARG A 211 11.23 -18.46 8.13
CA ARG A 211 10.55 -17.53 7.25
C ARG A 211 9.36 -18.21 6.58
N ARG A 212 8.21 -17.56 6.63
CA ARG A 212 7.00 -18.06 5.97
C ARG A 212 7.23 -18.23 4.47
N GLY A 213 6.71 -19.33 3.92
CA GLY A 213 6.88 -19.68 2.50
C GLY A 213 8.26 -20.24 2.12
N LYS A 214 9.25 -20.25 3.03
CA LYS A 214 10.54 -20.92 2.82
C LYS A 214 10.64 -22.20 3.65
N LYS A 215 11.22 -23.24 3.06
CA LYS A 215 11.54 -24.48 3.79
C LYS A 215 12.83 -24.29 4.59
N GLY A 216 12.83 -24.81 5.81
CA GLY A 216 14.01 -24.87 6.66
C GLY A 216 13.96 -23.95 7.88
N THR A 217 15.02 -24.00 8.66
CA THR A 217 15.25 -23.15 9.83
C THR A 217 16.71 -22.74 9.80
N GLU A 218 16.96 -21.46 10.02
CA GLU A 218 18.29 -20.87 10.01
C GLU A 218 18.61 -20.38 11.42
N THR A 219 19.76 -20.76 11.98
CA THR A 219 20.20 -20.21 13.27
C THR A 219 21.22 -19.11 12.99
N VAL A 220 20.89 -17.89 13.40
CA VAL A 220 21.70 -16.68 13.21
C VAL A 220 21.88 -15.94 14.52
N SER A 221 22.87 -15.04 14.62
CA SER A 221 22.96 -14.14 15.77
C SER A 221 21.72 -13.24 15.85
N LEU A 222 21.35 -12.83 17.06
CA LEU A 222 20.21 -11.94 17.26
C LEU A 222 20.42 -10.60 16.54
N GLU A 223 21.64 -10.07 16.61
CA GLU A 223 22.02 -8.81 15.96
C GLU A 223 21.89 -8.91 14.43
N GLU A 224 22.43 -9.96 13.82
CA GLU A 224 22.30 -10.20 12.37
C GLU A 224 20.84 -10.33 11.92
N PHE A 225 20.01 -11.00 12.72
CA PHE A 225 18.58 -11.13 12.42
C PHE A 225 17.85 -9.79 12.45
N ILE A 226 18.16 -8.94 13.44
CA ILE A 226 17.58 -7.60 13.56
C ILE A 226 17.94 -6.76 12.35
N ASP A 227 19.23 -6.70 11.98
CA ASP A 227 19.71 -5.93 10.83
C ASP A 227 19.01 -6.37 9.54
N LYS A 228 18.89 -7.69 9.33
CA LYS A 228 18.21 -8.28 8.18
C LYS A 228 16.72 -7.89 8.11
N ILE A 229 16.00 -7.95 9.23
CA ILE A 229 14.57 -7.63 9.26
C ILE A 229 14.32 -6.13 9.14
N VAL A 230 15.16 -5.30 9.74
CA VAL A 230 15.04 -3.85 9.60
C VAL A 230 15.27 -3.43 8.15
N GLU A 231 16.25 -4.02 7.46
CA GLU A 231 16.49 -3.75 6.05
C GLU A 231 15.33 -4.22 5.17
N GLU A 232 14.87 -5.46 5.34
CA GLU A 232 13.75 -6.00 4.57
C GLU A 232 12.41 -5.32 4.90
N GLY A 233 12.27 -4.78 6.11
CA GLY A 233 11.08 -4.12 6.62
C GLY A 233 10.92 -2.68 6.11
N LYS A 234 11.89 -2.14 5.38
CA LYS A 234 11.77 -0.83 4.73
C LYS A 234 10.67 -0.86 3.68
N ILE A 235 9.96 0.26 3.56
CA ILE A 235 8.98 0.43 2.49
C ILE A 235 9.76 0.50 1.16
N PRO A 236 9.43 -0.32 0.16
CA PRO A 236 10.13 -0.34 -1.13
C PRO A 236 9.69 0.85 -2.00
N LEU A 237 10.07 2.07 -1.58
CA LEU A 237 9.78 3.35 -2.26
C LEU A 237 10.96 3.87 -3.06
#